data_AF-A0A535Q9S7-F1
#
_entry.id   AF-A0A535Q9S7-F1
#
_cell.length_a   1.000
_cell.length_b   1.000
_cell.length_c   1.000
_cell.angle_alpha   90.00
_cell.angle_beta   90.00
_cell.angle_gamma   90.00
#
_symmetry.space_group_name_H-M   'P 1'
#
loop_
_entity.id
_entity.type
_entity.pdbx_description
1 polymer ?
#
loop_
_entity_poly.entity_id
_entity_poly.type
_entity_poly.pdbx_seq_one_letter_code
_entity_poly.pdbx_strand_id
1 'polypeptide(L)'
;MDRQEAIEFLMDHYENPRNSGPLEHADVSLTGGNPGCADIITMHARFDKEGKLEAVNWEGEGCTISRAAASYVTEITPGKTADEIEQMSFEDLIEQLGRELVMTRPTCATLALGTLKKGVHEYHMHQRAEDARYPALSDESTTPSTSS
;
A
#
# COMPACT_ATOMS: atom_id res chain seq x y z
N MET A 1 -3.04 -0.64 -23.49
CA MET A 1 -1.71 -1.23 -23.67
C MET A 1 -1.86 -2.35 -24.67
N ASP A 2 -1.05 -2.38 -25.72
CA ASP A 2 -0.99 -3.57 -26.57
C ASP A 2 -0.25 -4.71 -25.85
N ARG A 3 -0.27 -5.91 -26.43
CA ARG A 3 0.31 -7.09 -25.80
C ARG A 3 1.83 -6.99 -25.64
N GLN A 4 2.53 -6.36 -26.57
CA GLN A 4 3.98 -6.26 -26.53
C GLN A 4 4.41 -5.29 -25.44
N GLU A 5 3.75 -4.13 -25.36
CA GLU A 5 3.93 -3.15 -24.28
C GLU A 5 3.67 -3.79 -22.91
N ALA A 6 2.63 -4.63 -22.78
CA ALA A 6 2.32 -5.32 -21.53
C ALA A 6 3.38 -6.32 -21.09
N ILE A 7 3.99 -7.03 -22.04
CA ILE A 7 5.09 -7.95 -21.74
C ILE A 7 6.31 -7.16 -21.25
N GLU A 8 6.67 -6.09 -21.97
CA GLU A 8 7.81 -5.24 -21.60
C GLU A 8 7.63 -4.61 -20.23
N PHE A 9 6.44 -4.08 -19.96
CA PHE A 9 6.08 -3.50 -18.67
C PHE A 9 6.17 -4.53 -17.53
N LEU A 10 5.57 -5.72 -17.70
CA LEU A 10 5.60 -6.76 -16.68
C LEU A 10 7.02 -7.27 -16.42
N MET A 11 7.82 -7.43 -17.47
CA MET A 11 9.20 -7.88 -17.35
C MET A 11 10.10 -6.82 -16.74
N ASP A 12 9.92 -5.54 -17.06
CA ASP A 12 10.68 -4.47 -16.43
C ASP A 12 10.41 -4.40 -14.92
N HIS A 13 9.16 -4.50 -14.49
CA HIS A 13 8.83 -4.56 -13.05
C HIS A 13 9.30 -5.85 -12.37
N TYR A 14 9.48 -6.94 -13.11
CA TYR A 14 10.02 -8.20 -12.57
C TYR A 14 11.54 -8.19 -12.45
N GLU A 15 12.24 -7.72 -13.48
CA GLU A 15 13.71 -7.69 -13.57
C GLU A 15 14.31 -6.51 -12.80
N ASN A 16 13.62 -5.37 -12.81
CA ASN A 16 14.00 -4.13 -12.13
C ASN A 16 12.91 -3.71 -11.11
N PRO A 17 12.67 -4.50 -10.05
CA PRO A 17 11.61 -4.21 -9.10
C PRO A 17 11.88 -2.92 -8.35
N ARG A 18 10.91 -2.00 -8.39
CA ARG A 18 10.89 -0.78 -7.57
C ARG A 18 10.57 -1.12 -6.13
N ASN A 19 11.15 -0.32 -5.23
CA ASN A 19 10.92 -0.36 -3.79
C ASN A 19 11.05 -1.76 -3.17
N SER A 20 11.96 -2.59 -3.69
CA SER A 20 12.21 -3.92 -3.15
C SER A 20 13.11 -3.84 -1.92
N GLY A 21 12.75 -4.60 -0.89
CA GLY A 21 13.47 -4.71 0.38
C GLY A 21 12.72 -4.11 1.57
N PRO A 22 13.35 -4.08 2.75
CA PRO A 22 12.73 -3.55 3.96
C PRO A 22 12.53 -2.04 3.86
N LEU A 23 11.62 -1.50 4.68
CA LEU A 23 11.46 -0.06 4.91
C LEU A 23 11.79 0.27 6.36
N GLU A 24 12.80 1.11 6.58
CA GLU A 24 13.11 1.59 7.93
C GLU A 24 11.97 2.44 8.48
N HIS A 25 11.66 2.25 9.78
CA HIS A 25 10.61 2.99 10.48
C HIS A 25 9.24 2.91 9.81
N ALA A 26 8.88 1.77 9.22
CA ALA A 26 7.54 1.55 8.72
C ALA A 26 6.51 1.63 9.86
N ASP A 27 5.41 2.36 9.63
CA ASP A 27 4.30 2.46 10.60
C ASP A 27 3.46 1.19 10.60
N VAL A 28 3.37 0.52 9.45
CA VAL A 28 2.71 -0.79 9.31
C VAL A 28 3.49 -1.70 8.39
N SER A 29 3.55 -2.97 8.76
CA SER A 29 4.11 -4.05 7.95
C SER A 29 3.17 -5.24 7.99
N LEU A 30 2.68 -5.67 6.84
CA LEU A 30 1.75 -6.79 6.75
C LEU A 30 2.19 -7.80 5.68
N THR A 31 2.19 -9.07 6.06
CA THR A 31 2.46 -10.20 5.15
C THR A 31 1.16 -10.80 4.62
N GLY A 32 1.07 -10.96 3.30
CA GLY A 32 0.02 -11.71 2.62
C GLY A 32 0.61 -12.87 1.84
N GLY A 33 -0.21 -13.90 1.60
CA GLY A 33 0.19 -15.07 0.83
C GLY A 33 -0.90 -15.54 -0.12
N ASN A 34 -0.47 -16.14 -1.23
CA ASN A 34 -1.31 -16.80 -2.22
C ASN A 34 -0.85 -18.27 -2.37
N PRO A 35 -1.47 -19.22 -1.65
CA PRO A 35 -1.04 -20.62 -1.64
C PRO A 35 -1.03 -21.29 -3.01
N GLY A 36 -1.88 -20.85 -3.94
CA GLY A 36 -1.99 -21.45 -5.27
C GLY A 36 -0.72 -21.33 -6.13
N CYS A 37 0.07 -20.28 -5.92
CA CYS A 37 1.38 -20.09 -6.59
C CYS A 37 2.55 -20.06 -5.59
N ALA A 38 2.28 -20.36 -4.33
CA ALA A 38 3.23 -20.22 -3.22
C ALA A 38 3.85 -18.81 -3.12
N ASP A 39 3.09 -17.77 -3.51
CA ASP A 39 3.56 -16.38 -3.37
C ASP A 39 3.42 -15.94 -1.90
N ILE A 40 4.42 -15.23 -1.38
CA ILE A 40 4.43 -14.59 -0.05
C ILE A 40 5.01 -13.19 -0.23
N ILE A 41 4.25 -12.15 0.11
CA ILE A 41 4.67 -10.75 0.00
C ILE A 41 4.39 -10.02 1.30
N THR A 42 5.38 -9.29 1.81
CA THR A 42 5.24 -8.31 2.88
C THR A 42 5.25 -6.91 2.31
N MET A 43 4.25 -6.11 2.67
CA MET A 43 4.16 -4.70 2.32
C MET A 43 4.49 -3.87 3.56
N HIS A 44 5.44 -2.94 3.44
CA HIS A 44 5.80 -1.98 4.47
C HIS A 44 5.35 -0.60 4.05
N ALA A 45 4.62 0.11 4.89
CA ALA A 45 4.13 1.46 4.61
C ALA A 45 4.51 2.42 5.73
N ARG A 46 4.88 3.64 5.34
CA ARG A 46 5.12 4.77 6.23
C ARG A 46 4.34 5.99 5.75
N PHE A 47 3.71 6.68 6.69
CA PHE A 47 2.85 7.83 6.42
C PHE A 47 3.53 9.12 6.87
N ASP A 48 3.25 10.21 6.15
CA ASP A 48 3.64 11.54 6.57
C ASP A 48 2.69 12.10 7.64
N LYS A 49 3.01 13.30 8.13
CA LYS A 49 2.22 14.01 9.14
C LYS A 49 0.84 14.44 8.64
N GLU A 50 0.61 14.46 7.32
CA GLU A 50 -0.69 14.77 6.71
C GLU A 50 -1.54 13.50 6.51
N GLY A 51 -1.03 12.33 6.89
CA GLY A 51 -1.72 11.05 6.73
C GLY A 51 -1.65 10.47 5.31
N LYS A 52 -0.71 10.93 4.47
CA LYS A 52 -0.46 10.36 3.14
C LYS A 52 0.68 9.36 3.19
N LEU A 53 0.62 8.36 2.32
CA LEU A 53 1.67 7.35 2.18
C LEU A 53 2.95 8.01 1.65
N GLU A 54 3.92 8.22 2.52
CA GLU A 54 5.22 8.83 2.20
C GLU A 54 6.11 7.84 1.46
N ALA A 55 6.17 6.61 1.99
CA ALA A 55 7.02 5.55 1.46
C ALA A 55 6.36 4.20 1.61
N VAL A 56 6.60 3.34 0.62
CA VAL A 56 6.17 1.94 0.64
C VAL A 56 7.24 1.09 -0.01
N ASN A 57 7.64 0.04 0.70
CA ASN A 57 8.51 -1.00 0.14
C ASN A 57 7.84 -2.36 0.25
N TRP A 58 8.38 -3.33 -0.48
CA TRP A 58 7.91 -4.70 -0.44
C TRP A 58 9.07 -5.69 -0.41
N GLU A 59 8.87 -6.80 0.28
CA GLU A 59 9.78 -7.94 0.26
C GLU A 59 8.98 -9.23 0.08
N GLY A 60 9.60 -10.27 -0.46
CA GLY A 60 8.95 -11.57 -0.61
C GLY A 60 9.37 -12.36 -1.83
N GLU A 61 8.71 -13.50 -1.99
CA GLU A 61 8.92 -14.46 -3.07
C GLU A 61 7.60 -14.74 -3.77
N GLY A 62 7.67 -15.02 -5.06
CA GLY A 62 6.49 -15.32 -5.85
C GLY A 62 6.80 -15.42 -7.34
N CYS A 63 5.78 -15.76 -8.11
CA CYS A 63 5.86 -15.80 -9.55
C CYS A 63 6.10 -14.41 -10.17
N THR A 64 6.48 -14.39 -11.45
CA THR A 64 6.72 -13.16 -12.23
C THR A 64 5.62 -12.12 -12.08
N ILE A 65 4.35 -12.53 -12.21
CA ILE A 65 3.19 -11.63 -12.10
C ILE A 65 3.09 -11.03 -10.70
N SER A 66 3.29 -11.84 -9.66
CA SER A 66 3.14 -11.37 -8.28
C SER A 66 4.22 -10.37 -7.90
N ARG A 67 5.47 -10.63 -8.28
CA ARG A 67 6.60 -9.73 -8.03
C ARG A 67 6.51 -8.44 -8.84
N ALA A 68 6.13 -8.52 -10.12
CA ALA A 68 5.90 -7.34 -10.94
C ALA A 68 4.75 -6.48 -10.40
N ALA A 69 3.65 -7.11 -9.98
CA ALA A 69 2.52 -6.42 -9.36
C ALA A 69 2.91 -5.73 -8.05
N ALA A 70 3.72 -6.37 -7.20
CA ALA A 70 4.22 -5.74 -5.98
C ALA A 70 5.06 -4.51 -6.28
N SER A 71 6.00 -4.63 -7.22
CA SER A 71 6.80 -3.50 -7.67
C SER A 71 5.94 -2.37 -8.23
N TYR A 72 4.88 -2.67 -8.98
CA TYR A 72 4.05 -1.64 -9.57
C TYR A 72 3.15 -0.95 -8.53
N VAL A 73 2.57 -1.74 -7.61
CA VAL A 73 1.76 -1.21 -6.52
C VAL A 73 2.57 -0.22 -5.67
N THR A 74 3.84 -0.50 -5.38
CA THR A 74 4.68 0.44 -4.62
C THR A 74 5.04 1.71 -5.39
N GLU A 75 4.98 1.69 -6.72
CA GLU A 75 5.23 2.87 -7.56
C GLU A 75 4.01 3.81 -7.61
N ILE A 76 2.79 3.28 -7.67
CA ILE A 76 1.57 4.08 -7.91
C ILE A 76 0.83 4.54 -6.65
N THR A 77 1.22 4.06 -5.48
CA THR A 77 0.54 4.33 -4.21
C THR A 77 1.06 5.52 -3.40
N PRO A 78 2.33 5.95 -3.48
CA PRO A 78 2.81 7.11 -2.73
C PRO A 78 1.97 8.37 -2.96
N GLY A 79 1.82 9.18 -1.91
CA GLY A 79 1.00 10.40 -1.90
C GLY A 79 -0.50 10.18 -1.68
N LYS A 80 -0.98 8.93 -1.68
CA LYS A 80 -2.38 8.58 -1.37
C LYS A 80 -2.60 8.42 0.14
N THR A 81 -3.78 8.76 0.59
CA THR A 81 -4.26 8.44 1.95
C THR A 81 -4.63 6.96 2.09
N ALA A 82 -4.77 6.48 3.34
CA ALA A 82 -5.22 5.11 3.61
C ALA A 82 -6.59 4.81 2.95
N ASP A 83 -7.55 5.73 3.06
CA ASP A 83 -8.88 5.58 2.46
C ASP A 83 -8.82 5.49 0.93
N GLU A 84 -7.98 6.29 0.27
CA GLU A 84 -7.79 6.22 -1.19
C GLU A 84 -7.18 4.88 -1.63
N ILE A 85 -6.20 4.36 -0.87
CA ILE A 85 -5.59 3.06 -1.14
C ILE A 85 -6.62 1.94 -0.95
N GLU A 86 -7.43 1.99 0.10
CA GLU A 86 -8.54 1.04 0.33
C GLU A 86 -9.55 1.02 -0.81
N GLN A 87 -9.74 2.14 -1.50
CA GLN A 87 -10.66 2.28 -2.63
C GLN A 87 -10.05 1.90 -3.99
N MET A 88 -8.73 1.71 -4.09
CA MET A 88 -8.10 1.33 -5.36
C MET A 88 -8.71 0.07 -5.96
N SER A 89 -9.04 0.10 -7.24
CA SER A 89 -9.69 -1.00 -7.93
C SER A 89 -8.68 -2.10 -8.27
N PHE A 90 -9.02 -3.36 -7.91
CA PHE A 90 -8.27 -4.52 -8.40
C PHE A 90 -8.39 -4.69 -9.92
N GLU A 91 -9.53 -4.29 -10.47
CA GLU A 91 -9.79 -4.36 -11.91
C GLU A 91 -8.89 -3.37 -12.66
N ASP A 92 -8.78 -2.14 -12.16
CA ASP A 92 -7.95 -1.12 -12.79
C ASP A 92 -6.46 -1.51 -12.71
N LEU A 93 -6.04 -2.15 -11.61
CA LEU A 93 -4.70 -2.71 -11.48
C LEU A 93 -4.45 -3.81 -12.52
N ILE A 94 -5.42 -4.72 -12.71
CA ILE A 94 -5.33 -5.79 -13.73
C ILE A 94 -5.23 -5.20 -15.14
N GLU A 95 -6.00 -4.15 -15.45
CA GLU A 95 -5.91 -3.47 -16.75
C GLU A 95 -4.53 -2.85 -16.97
N GLN A 96 -3.99 -2.18 -15.95
CA GLN A 96 -2.67 -1.52 -16.01
C GLN A 96 -1.51 -2.53 -16.12
N LEU A 97 -1.60 -3.67 -15.43
CA LEU A 97 -0.62 -4.77 -15.53
C LEU A 97 -0.69 -5.55 -16.86
N GLY A 98 -1.66 -5.23 -17.73
CA GLY A 98 -1.91 -5.96 -18.97
C GLY A 98 -2.86 -7.15 -18.77
N ARG A 99 -4.17 -6.85 -18.85
CA ARG A 99 -5.27 -7.82 -18.63
C ARG A 99 -5.05 -9.17 -19.30
N GLU A 100 -4.72 -9.17 -20.59
CA GLU A 100 -4.55 -10.41 -21.37
C GLU A 100 -3.50 -11.35 -20.74
N LEU A 101 -2.45 -10.80 -20.14
CA LEU A 101 -1.36 -11.57 -19.53
C LEU A 101 -1.74 -12.08 -18.14
N VAL A 102 -2.32 -11.21 -17.32
CA VAL A 102 -2.50 -11.49 -15.89
C VAL A 102 -3.82 -12.17 -15.53
N MET A 103 -4.82 -12.16 -16.42
CA MET A 103 -6.14 -12.76 -16.15
C MET A 103 -6.13 -14.28 -15.98
N THR A 104 -5.05 -14.97 -16.38
CA THR A 104 -4.87 -16.39 -16.06
C THR A 104 -4.52 -16.64 -14.59
N ARG A 105 -4.01 -15.61 -13.89
CA ARG A 105 -3.55 -15.65 -12.50
C ARG A 105 -3.90 -14.34 -11.74
N PRO A 106 -5.19 -13.98 -11.62
CA PRO A 106 -5.60 -12.69 -11.06
C PRO A 106 -5.24 -12.54 -9.57
N THR A 107 -5.17 -13.65 -8.81
CA THR A 107 -4.74 -13.60 -7.40
C THR A 107 -3.28 -13.22 -7.25
N CYS A 108 -2.41 -13.62 -8.17
CA CYS A 108 -1.00 -13.19 -8.18
C CYS A 108 -0.90 -11.70 -8.46
N ALA A 109 -1.67 -11.19 -9.44
CA ALA A 109 -1.68 -9.78 -9.83
C ALA A 109 -2.23 -8.84 -8.75
N THR A 110 -3.10 -9.34 -7.86
CA THR A 110 -3.80 -8.53 -6.86
C THR A 110 -3.29 -8.71 -5.43
N LEU A 111 -2.41 -9.69 -5.19
CA LEU A 111 -1.89 -10.01 -3.86
C LEU A 111 -1.30 -8.78 -3.17
N ALA A 112 -0.39 -8.07 -3.82
CA ALA A 112 0.31 -6.93 -3.21
C ALA A 112 -0.63 -5.79 -2.82
N LEU A 113 -1.56 -5.40 -3.71
CA LEU A 113 -2.55 -4.37 -3.40
C LEU A 113 -3.49 -4.84 -2.28
N GLY A 114 -3.91 -6.11 -2.29
CA GLY A 114 -4.77 -6.66 -1.25
C GLY A 114 -4.09 -6.68 0.12
N THR A 115 -2.81 -7.01 0.17
CA THR A 115 -2.00 -6.95 1.39
C THR A 115 -1.83 -5.51 1.86
N LEU A 116 -1.47 -4.58 0.97
CA LEU A 116 -1.32 -3.18 1.34
C LEU A 116 -2.63 -2.59 1.87
N LYS A 117 -3.76 -2.83 1.20
CA LYS A 117 -5.10 -2.40 1.66
C LYS A 117 -5.40 -2.84 3.09
N LYS A 118 -5.13 -4.10 3.41
CA LYS A 118 -5.33 -4.62 4.77
C LYS A 118 -4.42 -3.93 5.78
N GLY A 119 -3.13 -3.74 5.43
CA GLY A 119 -2.18 -3.07 6.31
C GLY A 119 -2.57 -1.62 6.59
N VAL A 120 -2.91 -0.84 5.57
CA VAL A 120 -3.31 0.56 5.76
C VAL A 120 -4.64 0.70 6.51
N HIS A 121 -5.54 -0.27 6.34
CA HIS A 121 -6.79 -0.34 7.08
C HIS A 121 -6.58 -0.55 8.58
N GLU A 122 -5.70 -1.49 8.94
CA GLU A 122 -5.31 -1.73 10.34
C GLU A 122 -4.68 -0.48 10.94
N TYR A 123 -3.71 0.14 10.25
CA TYR A 123 -3.10 1.40 10.66
C TYR A 123 -4.15 2.49 10.91
N HIS A 124 -5.06 2.69 9.97
CA HIS A 124 -6.05 3.76 10.06
C HIS A 124 -7.06 3.54 11.19
N MET A 125 -7.47 2.29 11.43
CA MET A 125 -8.31 1.94 12.58
C MET A 125 -7.60 2.23 13.91
N HIS A 126 -6.30 1.94 13.99
CA HIS A 126 -5.50 2.25 15.19
C HIS A 126 -5.42 3.75 15.43
N GLN A 127 -5.12 4.56 14.41
CA GLN A 127 -5.06 6.03 14.55
C GLN A 127 -6.41 6.62 15.00
N ARG A 128 -7.51 6.20 14.37
CA ARG A 128 -8.86 6.67 14.77
C ARG A 128 -9.22 6.28 16.20
N ALA A 129 -8.80 5.09 16.65
CA ALA A 129 -9.04 4.64 18.02
C ALA A 129 -8.21 5.45 19.04
N GLU A 130 -6.98 5.82 18.71
CA GLU A 130 -6.13 6.68 19.54
C GLU A 130 -6.71 8.10 19.64
N ASP A 131 -7.11 8.69 18.51
CA ASP A 131 -7.76 10.00 18.45
C ASP A 131 -9.06 10.05 19.26
N ALA A 132 -9.88 8.99 19.16
CA ALA A 132 -11.13 8.89 19.93
C ALA A 132 -10.89 8.71 21.44
N ARG A 133 -9.74 8.17 21.84
CA ARG A 133 -9.40 7.92 23.25
C ARG A 133 -8.84 9.14 23.96
N TYR A 134 -8.27 10.09 23.21
CA TYR A 134 -7.77 11.37 23.71
C TYR A 134 -8.31 12.53 22.86
N PRO A 135 -9.60 12.89 22.97
CA PRO A 135 -10.08 14.15 22.40
C PRO A 135 -9.26 15.27 23.02
N ALA A 136 -8.57 16.04 22.16
CA ALA A 136 -7.57 17.03 22.51
C ALA A 136 -7.97 17.85 23.76
N LEU A 137 -7.13 17.81 24.78
CA LEU A 137 -7.05 18.87 25.78
C LEU A 137 -6.44 20.11 25.09
N SER A 138 -7.18 20.76 24.20
CA SER A 138 -6.78 22.03 23.63
C SER A 138 -7.27 23.16 24.53
N ASP A 139 -6.33 23.70 25.30
CA ASP A 139 -6.21 25.06 25.82
C ASP A 139 -7.45 25.96 25.82
N GLU A 140 -8.02 26.17 27.00
CA GLU A 140 -8.57 27.49 27.36
C GLU A 140 -8.02 27.90 28.73
N SER A 141 -6.75 28.28 28.79
CA SER A 141 -6.24 29.12 29.87
C SER A 141 -6.57 30.59 29.59
N THR A 142 -7.85 30.94 29.64
CA THR A 142 -8.26 32.35 29.75
C THR A 142 -8.15 32.76 31.21
N THR A 143 -7.08 33.49 31.53
CA THR A 143 -6.83 34.10 32.84
C THR A 143 -7.99 35.00 33.28
N PRO A 144 -8.39 35.02 34.57
CA PRO A 144 -9.37 35.97 35.06
C PRO A 144 -8.73 37.35 35.23
N SER A 145 -8.99 38.26 34.30
CA SER A 145 -8.68 39.69 34.46
C SER A 145 -9.71 40.33 35.41
N THR A 146 -9.31 40.51 36.66
CA THR A 146 -10.04 41.29 37.69
C THR A 146 -9.41 42.66 37.80
N SER A 147 -10.18 43.74 37.56
CA SER A 147 -9.93 45.12 38.04
C SER A 147 -11.05 46.02 37.48
N SER A 148 -12.02 46.42 38.30
CA SER A 148 -12.10 47.69 39.07
C SER A 148 -12.70 48.84 38.27
#